data_AF-A0A537PMV3-F1
#
_entry.id   AF-A0A537PMV3-F1
#
_cell.length_a   1.000
_cell.length_b   1.000
_cell.length_c   1.000
_cell.angle_alpha   90.00
_cell.angle_beta   90.00
_cell.angle_gamma   90.00
#
_symmetry.space_group_name_H-M   'P 1'
#
loop_
_entity.id
_entity.type
_entity.pdbx_description
1 polymer ?
#
loop_
_entity_poly.entity_id
_entity_poly.type
_entity_poly.pdbx_seq_one_letter_code
_entity_poly.pdbx_strand_id
1 'polypeptide(L)'
;YALLAWASRLIGRPVKWTCERSDSFLSDWQGRDLTVTAELAVDAEGRFLAVRGSNLSNLGGHATAFGPLQKGIGLMSNVYAIPTVHFRGRGAVTNTVPTTPYRSAGRPEAIFVVERLVDLAADRLGIDPAELRRRNLIPPTAQPFTNPAGLTYDSGDYPAAMATGLALADWDGFPVRREAAKRRGKLRGIGVANYIEITTGVPRERAEITVLPEGRVELVMGTMASGQGHETSFAQLVTEWLGVPFDSIDYVAHDTARVAAGGGSHSGRSMKLAATIVGQATDDIIAKG
;
A
#
# COMPACT_ATOMS: atom_id res chain seq x y z
N TYR A 1 -11.35 13.27 18.53
CA TYR A 1 -11.03 14.62 19.07
C TYR A 1 -12.23 15.53 19.36
N ALA A 2 -13.45 15.24 18.90
CA ALA A 2 -14.62 16.11 19.11
C ALA A 2 -14.87 16.47 20.60
N LEU A 3 -14.63 15.54 21.51
CA LEU A 3 -14.77 15.77 22.95
C LEU A 3 -13.82 16.84 23.51
N LEU A 4 -12.59 16.94 22.99
CA LEU A 4 -11.62 17.95 23.44
C LEU A 4 -12.06 19.36 23.02
N ALA A 5 -12.54 19.51 21.78
CA ALA A 5 -13.08 20.77 21.29
C ALA A 5 -14.32 21.19 22.09
N TRP A 6 -15.21 20.24 22.38
CA TRP A 6 -16.40 20.49 23.22
C TRP A 6 -16.02 20.91 24.64
N ALA A 7 -15.11 20.18 25.30
CA ALA A 7 -14.64 20.51 26.64
C ALA A 7 -13.96 21.87 26.69
N SER A 8 -13.10 22.19 25.72
CA SER A 8 -12.43 23.48 25.62
C SER A 8 -13.41 24.65 25.51
N ARG A 9 -14.49 24.47 24.72
CA ARG A 9 -15.58 25.45 24.62
C ARG A 9 -16.32 25.65 25.94
N LEU A 10 -16.57 24.59 26.70
CA LEU A 10 -17.28 24.67 27.98
C LEU A 10 -16.50 25.43 29.04
N ILE A 11 -15.17 25.24 29.10
CA ILE A 11 -14.33 25.83 30.15
C ILE A 11 -13.65 27.13 29.72
N GLY A 12 -13.75 27.52 28.44
CA GLY A 12 -13.12 28.72 27.89
C GLY A 12 -11.59 28.70 27.88
N ARG A 13 -10.96 27.50 27.89
CA ARG A 13 -9.50 27.33 28.00
C ARG A 13 -9.01 26.18 27.11
N PRO A 14 -7.74 26.18 26.67
CA PRO A 14 -7.15 25.05 25.94
C PRO A 14 -7.21 23.76 26.75
N VAL A 15 -7.56 22.64 26.08
CA VAL A 15 -7.57 21.29 26.66
C VAL A 15 -6.59 20.42 25.88
N LYS A 16 -5.61 19.86 26.59
CA LYS A 16 -4.65 18.91 26.02
C LYS A 16 -5.04 17.48 26.44
N TRP A 17 -4.93 16.55 25.49
CA TRP A 17 -5.05 15.12 25.77
C TRP A 17 -3.81 14.40 25.26
N THR A 18 -3.34 13.46 26.07
CA THR A 18 -2.27 12.52 25.76
C THR A 18 -2.66 11.20 26.39
N CYS A 19 -2.53 10.10 25.66
CA CYS A 19 -2.80 8.76 26.16
C CYS A 19 -1.53 8.05 26.60
N GLU A 20 -1.69 7.05 27.46
CA GLU A 20 -0.66 6.04 27.69
C GLU A 20 -0.71 4.95 26.62
N ARG A 21 0.33 4.11 26.55
CA ARG A 21 0.39 3.01 25.58
C ARG A 21 -0.78 2.03 25.75
N SER A 22 -1.17 1.75 26.99
CA SER A 22 -2.27 0.85 27.31
C SER A 22 -3.60 1.38 26.79
N ASP A 23 -3.85 2.68 26.93
CA ASP A 23 -5.05 3.33 26.37
C ASP A 23 -5.11 3.14 24.85
N SER A 24 -3.99 3.40 24.13
CA SER A 24 -3.93 3.19 22.68
C SER A 24 -4.29 1.76 22.26
N PHE A 25 -3.80 0.73 22.96
CA PHE A 25 -4.17 -0.66 22.63
C PHE A 25 -5.66 -0.96 22.87
N LEU A 26 -6.28 -0.26 23.82
CA LEU A 26 -7.67 -0.44 24.22
C LEU A 26 -8.66 0.42 23.43
N SER A 27 -8.23 1.54 22.83
CA SER A 27 -9.13 2.52 22.21
C SER A 27 -8.82 2.87 20.76
N ASP A 28 -7.57 2.75 20.32
CA ASP A 28 -7.24 3.06 18.92
C ASP A 28 -7.77 1.96 18.00
N TRP A 29 -7.93 2.31 16.73
CA TRP A 29 -8.35 1.33 15.74
C TRP A 29 -7.27 0.27 15.54
N GLN A 30 -7.71 -0.97 15.39
CA GLN A 30 -6.82 -2.12 15.20
C GLN A 30 -6.71 -2.51 13.73
N GLY A 31 -5.76 -3.39 13.42
CA GLY A 31 -5.75 -4.16 12.19
C GLY A 31 -5.19 -5.55 12.47
N ARG A 32 -5.59 -6.61 11.79
CA ARG A 32 -6.48 -6.70 10.61
C ARG A 32 -7.74 -7.53 10.82
N ASP A 33 -7.66 -8.47 11.75
CA ASP A 33 -8.72 -9.36 12.24
C ASP A 33 -9.71 -9.85 11.18
N LEU A 34 -9.26 -10.82 10.38
CA LEU A 34 -10.06 -11.46 9.35
C LEU A 34 -9.73 -12.93 9.22
N THR A 35 -10.73 -13.71 8.82
CA THR A 35 -10.61 -15.12 8.48
C THR A 35 -10.92 -15.30 7.00
N VAL A 36 -10.00 -15.93 6.28
CA VAL A 36 -10.16 -16.19 4.84
C VAL A 36 -10.11 -17.69 4.58
N THR A 37 -11.13 -18.17 3.89
CA THR A 37 -11.12 -19.48 3.23
C THR A 37 -10.94 -19.22 1.75
N ALA A 38 -9.90 -19.78 1.13
CA ALA A 38 -9.63 -19.59 -0.28
C ALA A 38 -9.05 -20.85 -0.91
N GLU A 39 -9.26 -20.98 -2.21
CA GLU A 39 -8.86 -22.11 -3.04
C GLU A 39 -8.27 -21.59 -4.35
N LEU A 40 -7.18 -22.21 -4.80
CA LEU A 40 -6.56 -21.97 -6.10
C LEU A 40 -6.72 -23.23 -6.95
N ALA A 41 -7.36 -23.10 -8.10
CA ALA A 41 -7.44 -24.17 -9.10
C ALA A 41 -6.22 -24.10 -10.01
N VAL A 42 -5.55 -25.25 -10.19
CA VAL A 42 -4.33 -25.39 -10.99
C VAL A 42 -4.47 -26.61 -11.89
N ASP A 43 -4.06 -26.50 -13.16
CA ASP A 43 -4.00 -27.65 -14.08
C ASP A 43 -2.74 -28.51 -13.86
N ALA A 44 -2.61 -29.59 -14.64
CA ALA A 44 -1.50 -30.53 -14.53
C ALA A 44 -0.14 -29.89 -14.89
N GLU A 45 -0.15 -28.86 -15.73
CA GLU A 45 1.02 -28.12 -16.19
C GLU A 45 1.41 -26.99 -15.21
N GLY A 46 0.63 -26.78 -14.16
CA GLY A 46 0.87 -25.75 -13.16
C GLY A 46 0.30 -24.37 -13.54
N ARG A 47 -0.65 -24.28 -14.47
CA ARG A 47 -1.34 -23.02 -14.83
C ARG A 47 -2.47 -22.73 -13.85
N PHE A 48 -2.61 -21.48 -13.45
CA PHE A 48 -3.69 -21.04 -12.58
C PHE A 48 -4.97 -20.84 -13.38
N LEU A 49 -6.05 -21.53 -12.97
CA LEU A 49 -7.33 -21.53 -13.66
C LEU A 49 -8.35 -20.61 -12.99
N ALA A 50 -8.41 -20.65 -11.66
CA ALA A 50 -9.34 -19.82 -10.91
C ALA A 50 -8.88 -19.66 -9.47
N VAL A 51 -9.30 -18.57 -8.84
CA VAL A 51 -9.20 -18.41 -7.39
C VAL A 51 -10.57 -18.08 -6.84
N ARG A 52 -10.99 -18.80 -5.80
CA ARG A 52 -12.26 -18.54 -5.13
C ARG A 52 -12.12 -18.51 -3.62
N GLY A 53 -13.06 -17.87 -2.94
CA GLY A 53 -13.09 -17.92 -1.48
C GLY A 53 -14.12 -17.04 -0.81
N SER A 54 -13.99 -16.93 0.51
CA SER A 54 -14.72 -16.00 1.35
C SER A 54 -13.79 -15.34 2.36
N ASN A 55 -13.94 -14.03 2.51
CA ASN A 55 -13.31 -13.25 3.57
C ASN A 55 -14.40 -12.84 4.58
N LEU A 56 -14.21 -13.22 5.84
CA LEU A 56 -14.97 -12.71 6.98
C LEU A 56 -14.06 -11.77 7.79
N SER A 57 -14.36 -10.47 7.75
CA SER A 57 -13.61 -9.45 8.50
C SER A 57 -14.36 -9.04 9.76
N ASN A 58 -13.65 -8.97 10.89
CA ASN A 58 -14.16 -8.36 12.11
C ASN A 58 -14.12 -6.83 11.96
N LEU A 59 -15.26 -6.17 12.14
CA LEU A 59 -15.41 -4.72 12.09
C LEU A 59 -15.29 -4.06 13.47
N GLY A 60 -15.21 -4.85 14.54
CA GLY A 60 -15.34 -4.39 15.92
C GLY A 60 -16.73 -3.86 16.24
N GLY A 61 -16.84 -2.99 17.24
CA GLY A 61 -18.11 -2.51 17.78
C GLY A 61 -18.95 -1.67 16.81
N HIS A 62 -18.34 -1.14 15.76
CA HIS A 62 -19.02 -0.46 14.65
C HIS A 62 -18.11 -0.40 13.43
N ALA A 63 -18.70 -0.34 12.23
CA ALA A 63 -17.94 -0.20 11.00
C ALA A 63 -17.34 1.22 10.87
N THR A 64 -16.00 1.31 10.79
CA THR A 64 -15.29 2.56 10.45
C THR A 64 -15.06 2.69 8.95
N ALA A 65 -14.84 1.56 8.26
CA ALA A 65 -14.67 1.49 6.82
C ALA A 65 -14.91 0.08 6.28
N PHE A 66 -15.55 -0.02 5.11
CA PHE A 66 -15.60 -1.27 4.30
C PHE A 66 -14.49 -1.35 3.24
N GLY A 67 -13.69 -0.29 3.13
CA GLY A 67 -12.61 -0.17 2.15
C GLY A 67 -11.63 -1.34 2.13
N PRO A 68 -11.15 -1.87 3.28
CA PRO A 68 -10.28 -3.05 3.29
C PRO A 68 -10.90 -4.27 2.61
N LEU A 69 -12.14 -4.58 2.94
CA LEU A 69 -12.83 -5.75 2.39
C LEU A 69 -12.98 -5.65 0.88
N GLN A 70 -13.45 -4.49 0.39
CA GLN A 70 -13.65 -4.25 -1.05
C GLN A 70 -12.31 -4.29 -1.81
N LYS A 71 -11.29 -3.59 -1.32
CA LYS A 71 -10.01 -3.45 -2.01
C LYS A 71 -9.19 -4.73 -1.99
N GLY A 72 -9.22 -5.48 -0.89
CA GLY A 72 -8.54 -6.78 -0.81
C GLY A 72 -9.12 -7.79 -1.80
N ILE A 73 -10.45 -7.92 -1.85
CA ILE A 73 -11.13 -8.86 -2.74
C ILE A 73 -10.83 -8.57 -4.22
N GLY A 74 -10.75 -7.30 -4.60
CA GLY A 74 -10.41 -6.90 -5.97
C GLY A 74 -9.00 -7.33 -6.43
N LEU A 75 -8.12 -7.73 -5.50
CA LEU A 75 -6.73 -8.10 -5.79
C LEU A 75 -6.42 -9.58 -5.54
N MET A 76 -7.44 -10.44 -5.46
CA MET A 76 -7.25 -11.88 -5.25
C MET A 76 -6.58 -12.61 -6.43
N SER A 77 -6.42 -11.97 -7.60
CA SER A 77 -5.57 -12.51 -8.68
C SER A 77 -4.10 -12.08 -8.57
N ASN A 78 -3.78 -11.10 -7.73
CA ASN A 78 -2.45 -10.51 -7.56
C ASN A 78 -1.80 -10.18 -8.93
N VAL A 79 -0.52 -10.50 -9.11
CA VAL A 79 0.26 -10.34 -10.36
C VAL A 79 0.16 -11.54 -11.32
N TYR A 80 -0.78 -12.45 -11.09
CA TYR A 80 -0.91 -13.68 -11.87
C TYR A 80 -2.03 -13.58 -12.90
N ALA A 81 -1.80 -14.18 -14.06
CA ALA A 81 -2.75 -14.30 -15.16
C ALA A 81 -3.81 -15.38 -14.86
N ILE A 82 -4.53 -15.22 -13.75
CA ILE A 82 -5.67 -16.07 -13.37
C ILE A 82 -6.89 -15.56 -14.15
N PRO A 83 -7.58 -16.39 -14.95
CA PRO A 83 -8.68 -15.91 -15.79
C PRO A 83 -10.01 -15.75 -15.03
N THR A 84 -10.17 -16.34 -13.84
CA THR A 84 -11.44 -16.29 -13.11
C THR A 84 -11.24 -16.10 -11.61
N VAL A 85 -11.98 -15.15 -11.02
CA VAL A 85 -11.96 -14.84 -9.59
C VAL A 85 -13.40 -14.84 -9.06
N HIS A 86 -13.66 -15.50 -7.93
CA HIS A 86 -14.93 -15.36 -7.22
C HIS A 86 -14.72 -15.29 -5.70
N PHE A 87 -15.04 -14.15 -5.10
CA PHE A 87 -14.87 -13.94 -3.66
C PHE A 87 -16.09 -13.32 -3.00
N ARG A 88 -16.48 -13.88 -1.85
CA ARG A 88 -17.53 -13.34 -0.99
C ARG A 88 -16.93 -12.62 0.21
N GLY A 89 -17.13 -11.30 0.30
CA GLY A 89 -16.78 -10.50 1.47
C GLY A 89 -17.93 -10.40 2.48
N ARG A 90 -17.63 -10.57 3.77
CA ARG A 90 -18.58 -10.38 4.88
C ARG A 90 -17.91 -9.61 6.00
N GLY A 91 -18.63 -8.66 6.58
CA GLY A 91 -18.23 -7.98 7.81
C GLY A 91 -19.09 -8.45 8.98
N ALA A 92 -18.48 -8.68 10.14
CA ALA A 92 -19.18 -8.97 11.38
C ALA A 92 -18.87 -7.89 12.42
N VAL A 93 -19.91 -7.41 13.11
CA VAL A 93 -19.77 -6.52 14.27
C VAL A 93 -19.54 -7.37 15.50
N THR A 94 -18.61 -6.97 16.37
CA THR A 94 -18.22 -7.72 17.57
C THR A 94 -17.94 -6.76 18.73
N ASN A 95 -17.76 -7.29 19.95
CA ASN A 95 -17.44 -6.49 21.13
C ASN A 95 -15.94 -6.14 21.25
N THR A 96 -15.28 -5.78 20.14
CA THR A 96 -13.88 -5.32 20.10
C THR A 96 -13.79 -3.88 19.60
N VAL A 97 -12.64 -3.23 19.74
CA VAL A 97 -12.42 -1.94 19.06
C VAL A 97 -12.49 -2.12 17.53
N PRO A 98 -12.92 -1.10 16.79
CA PRO A 98 -13.02 -1.20 15.34
C PRO A 98 -11.68 -1.47 14.66
N THR A 99 -11.75 -2.17 13.52
CA THR A 99 -10.60 -2.36 12.64
C THR A 99 -10.51 -1.27 11.59
N THR A 100 -9.31 -0.96 11.12
CA THR A 100 -9.02 0.06 10.09
C THR A 100 -7.77 -0.33 9.29
N PRO A 101 -7.48 0.29 8.12
CA PRO A 101 -6.24 0.06 7.41
C PRO A 101 -5.01 0.40 8.26
N TYR A 102 -4.10 -0.57 8.46
CA TYR A 102 -2.78 -0.31 9.05
C TYR A 102 -1.66 -0.64 8.04
N ARG A 103 -1.34 0.32 7.17
CA ARG A 103 -0.48 0.16 5.97
C ARG A 103 -1.18 -0.68 4.90
N SER A 104 -1.83 0.03 3.96
CA SER A 104 -2.70 -0.53 2.93
C SER A 104 -4.01 -1.11 3.50
N ALA A 105 -5.03 -1.23 2.64
CA ALA A 105 -6.41 -1.53 3.04
C ALA A 105 -6.84 -2.89 2.48
N GLY A 106 -6.63 -3.97 3.23
CA GLY A 106 -7.04 -5.34 2.87
C GLY A 106 -6.18 -6.03 1.80
N ARG A 107 -5.26 -5.29 1.18
CA ARG A 107 -4.39 -5.80 0.11
C ARG A 107 -3.26 -6.68 0.67
N PRO A 108 -2.55 -6.31 1.76
CA PRO A 108 -1.58 -7.20 2.37
C PRO A 108 -2.16 -8.58 2.68
N GLU A 109 -3.42 -8.63 3.11
CA GLU A 109 -4.12 -9.85 3.47
C GLU A 109 -4.52 -10.65 2.22
N ALA A 110 -4.98 -9.99 1.16
CA ALA A 110 -5.20 -10.63 -0.14
C ALA A 110 -3.91 -11.20 -0.73
N ILE A 111 -2.84 -10.42 -0.76
CA ILE A 111 -1.50 -10.83 -1.22
C ILE A 111 -1.02 -12.02 -0.41
N PHE A 112 -1.11 -11.95 0.92
CA PHE A 112 -0.75 -13.06 1.80
C PHE A 112 -1.51 -14.33 1.44
N VAL A 113 -2.84 -14.26 1.30
CA VAL A 113 -3.66 -15.43 0.96
C VAL A 113 -3.25 -16.02 -0.39
N VAL A 114 -3.10 -15.20 -1.43
CA VAL A 114 -2.75 -15.67 -2.78
C VAL A 114 -1.35 -16.28 -2.80
N GLU A 115 -0.34 -15.59 -2.24
CA GLU A 115 1.03 -16.11 -2.21
C GLU A 115 1.14 -17.41 -1.38
N ARG A 116 0.37 -17.53 -0.29
CA ARG A 116 0.30 -18.78 0.48
C ARG A 116 -0.38 -19.90 -0.30
N LEU A 117 -1.44 -19.62 -1.06
CA LEU A 117 -2.05 -20.61 -1.95
C LEU A 117 -1.07 -21.08 -3.02
N VAL A 118 -0.28 -20.18 -3.60
CA VAL A 118 0.75 -20.52 -4.58
C VAL A 118 1.82 -21.43 -3.98
N ASP A 119 2.33 -21.12 -2.77
CA ASP A 119 3.29 -21.99 -2.08
C ASP A 119 2.71 -23.37 -1.78
N LEU A 120 1.46 -23.44 -1.32
CA LEU A 120 0.77 -24.71 -1.05
C LEU A 120 0.52 -25.52 -2.33
N ALA A 121 0.23 -24.86 -3.45
CA ALA A 121 0.08 -25.51 -4.75
C ALA A 121 1.43 -26.05 -5.25
N ALA A 122 2.50 -25.27 -5.12
CA ALA A 122 3.86 -25.68 -5.48
C ALA A 122 4.28 -26.94 -4.72
N ASP A 123 4.05 -26.97 -3.40
CA ASP A 123 4.34 -28.12 -2.55
C ASP A 123 3.56 -29.38 -2.97
N ARG A 124 2.24 -29.23 -3.25
CA ARG A 124 1.40 -30.36 -3.71
C ARG A 124 1.77 -30.89 -5.09
N LEU A 125 2.22 -30.03 -5.99
CA LEU A 125 2.58 -30.39 -7.36
C LEU A 125 4.05 -30.83 -7.48
N GLY A 126 4.86 -30.63 -6.45
CA GLY A 126 6.31 -30.88 -6.51
C GLY A 126 7.04 -29.94 -7.47
N ILE A 127 6.51 -28.73 -7.70
CA ILE A 127 7.10 -27.71 -8.57
C ILE A 127 7.82 -26.71 -7.67
N ASP A 128 9.00 -26.21 -8.08
CA ASP A 128 9.65 -25.12 -7.37
C ASP A 128 8.70 -23.89 -7.27
N PRO A 129 8.54 -23.27 -6.09
CA PRO A 129 7.56 -22.21 -5.90
C PRO A 129 7.88 -20.92 -6.66
N ALA A 130 9.15 -20.67 -7.03
CA ALA A 130 9.51 -19.58 -7.93
C ALA A 130 9.16 -19.94 -9.39
N GLU A 131 9.40 -21.17 -9.81
CA GLU A 131 9.01 -21.66 -11.13
C GLU A 131 7.49 -21.63 -11.34
N LEU A 132 6.70 -22.08 -10.35
CA LEU A 132 5.24 -22.04 -10.45
C LEU A 132 4.72 -20.61 -10.61
N ARG A 133 5.31 -19.64 -9.90
CA ARG A 133 5.02 -18.22 -10.09
C ARG A 133 5.39 -17.77 -11.50
N ARG A 134 6.60 -18.08 -11.97
CA ARG A 134 7.10 -17.69 -13.30
C ARG A 134 6.15 -18.12 -14.41
N ARG A 135 5.58 -19.33 -14.33
CA ARG A 135 4.59 -19.81 -15.31
C ARG A 135 3.37 -18.91 -15.38
N ASN A 136 2.94 -18.33 -14.26
CA ASN A 136 1.65 -17.68 -14.13
C ASN A 136 1.69 -16.15 -14.04
N LEU A 137 2.86 -15.52 -14.03
CA LEU A 137 2.95 -14.06 -14.04
C LEU A 137 2.30 -13.46 -15.27
N ILE A 138 1.63 -12.31 -15.10
CA ILE A 138 1.16 -11.49 -16.22
C ILE A 138 2.39 -11.02 -17.01
N PRO A 139 2.46 -11.25 -18.33
CA PRO A 139 3.61 -10.81 -19.11
C PRO A 139 3.58 -9.29 -19.31
N PRO A 140 4.75 -8.63 -19.45
CA PRO A 140 4.82 -7.19 -19.67
C PRO A 140 4.07 -6.74 -20.94
N THR A 141 3.99 -7.61 -21.95
CA THR A 141 3.27 -7.36 -23.20
C THR A 141 1.75 -7.34 -23.06
N ALA A 142 1.19 -7.75 -21.92
CA ALA A 142 -0.24 -7.71 -21.63
C ALA A 142 -0.69 -6.41 -20.94
N GLN A 143 0.22 -5.48 -20.65
CA GLN A 143 -0.10 -4.22 -20.00
C GLN A 143 -0.68 -3.19 -21.00
N PRO A 144 -1.69 -2.39 -20.63
CA PRO A 144 -2.41 -2.42 -19.35
C PRO A 144 -3.29 -3.67 -19.22
N PHE A 145 -3.24 -4.33 -18.06
CA PHE A 145 -3.94 -5.59 -17.82
C PHE A 145 -5.16 -5.39 -16.91
N THR A 146 -6.36 -5.72 -17.39
CA THR A 146 -7.57 -5.74 -16.55
C THR A 146 -7.75 -7.12 -15.93
N ASN A 147 -7.68 -7.17 -14.60
CA ASN A 147 -7.84 -8.41 -13.87
C ASN A 147 -9.31 -8.90 -13.88
N PRO A 148 -9.59 -10.17 -13.52
CA PRO A 148 -10.94 -10.72 -13.55
C PRO A 148 -11.93 -10.07 -12.56
N ALA A 149 -11.45 -9.25 -11.63
CA ALA A 149 -12.28 -8.47 -10.72
C ALA A 149 -12.57 -7.04 -11.25
N GLY A 150 -12.12 -6.72 -12.47
CA GLY A 150 -12.37 -5.44 -13.15
C GLY A 150 -11.39 -4.32 -12.80
N LEU A 151 -10.28 -4.61 -12.12
CA LEU A 151 -9.22 -3.64 -11.86
C LEU A 151 -8.17 -3.65 -12.97
N THR A 152 -7.91 -2.49 -13.55
CA THR A 152 -6.85 -2.31 -14.54
C THR A 152 -5.53 -1.98 -13.87
N TYR A 153 -4.51 -2.80 -14.15
CA TYR A 153 -3.12 -2.55 -13.83
C TYR A 153 -2.53 -1.69 -14.95
N ASP A 154 -1.88 -0.59 -14.57
CA ASP A 154 -1.37 0.41 -15.51
C ASP A 154 -0.11 -0.09 -16.23
N SER A 155 0.80 -0.72 -15.50
CA SER A 155 2.10 -1.18 -16.00
C SER A 155 2.72 -2.24 -15.10
N GLY A 156 3.79 -2.88 -15.58
CA GLY A 156 4.67 -3.71 -14.76
C GLY A 156 5.38 -4.81 -15.55
N ASP A 157 6.66 -5.00 -15.24
CA ASP A 157 7.46 -6.16 -15.64
C ASP A 157 7.69 -7.08 -14.44
N TYR A 158 6.64 -7.83 -14.10
CA TYR A 158 6.65 -8.73 -12.96
C TYR A 158 7.68 -9.87 -13.11
N PRO A 159 7.86 -10.49 -14.30
CA PRO A 159 8.93 -11.47 -14.51
C PRO A 159 10.32 -10.91 -14.22
N ALA A 160 10.65 -9.72 -14.72
CA ALA A 160 11.95 -9.09 -14.44
C ALA A 160 12.13 -8.79 -12.94
N ALA A 161 11.11 -8.22 -12.30
CA ALA A 161 11.15 -7.92 -10.86
C ALA A 161 11.40 -9.18 -10.00
N MET A 162 10.70 -10.28 -10.32
CA MET A 162 10.90 -11.55 -9.63
C MET A 162 12.31 -12.10 -9.89
N ALA A 163 12.78 -12.08 -11.14
CA ALA A 163 14.12 -12.55 -11.50
C ALA A 163 15.22 -11.80 -10.73
N THR A 164 15.12 -10.46 -10.64
CA THR A 164 16.05 -9.64 -9.84
C THR A 164 16.02 -10.03 -8.36
N GLY A 165 14.83 -10.21 -7.78
CA GLY A 165 14.67 -10.61 -6.38
C GLY A 165 15.30 -11.97 -6.08
N LEU A 166 15.08 -12.96 -6.96
CA LEU A 166 15.63 -14.30 -6.81
C LEU A 166 17.16 -14.34 -6.95
N ALA A 167 17.71 -13.56 -7.89
CA ALA A 167 19.15 -13.44 -8.05
C ALA A 167 19.82 -12.81 -6.81
N LEU A 168 19.28 -11.70 -6.31
CA LEU A 168 19.78 -11.05 -5.09
C LEU A 168 19.67 -11.94 -3.85
N ALA A 169 18.66 -12.81 -3.80
CA ALA A 169 18.45 -13.74 -2.70
C ALA A 169 19.32 -15.01 -2.76
N ASP A 170 20.05 -15.22 -3.87
CA ASP A 170 20.74 -16.48 -4.19
C ASP A 170 19.79 -17.68 -4.06
N TRP A 171 18.68 -17.65 -4.82
CA TRP A 171 17.63 -18.67 -4.76
C TRP A 171 18.20 -20.07 -5.02
N ASP A 172 18.98 -20.23 -6.09
CA ASP A 172 19.54 -21.53 -6.50
C ASP A 172 20.59 -22.06 -5.52
N GLY A 173 21.30 -21.19 -4.80
CA GLY A 173 22.22 -21.57 -3.72
C GLY A 173 21.51 -21.93 -2.40
N PHE A 174 20.19 -21.77 -2.30
CA PHE A 174 19.43 -22.06 -1.07
C PHE A 174 19.59 -23.49 -0.51
N PRO A 175 19.58 -24.57 -1.33
CA PRO A 175 19.75 -25.93 -0.82
C PRO A 175 21.04 -26.12 -0.01
N VAL A 176 22.15 -25.55 -0.47
CA VAL A 176 23.44 -25.58 0.24
C VAL A 176 23.35 -24.85 1.58
N ARG A 177 22.71 -23.66 1.58
CA ARG A 177 22.50 -22.86 2.79
C ARG A 177 21.57 -23.55 3.81
N ARG A 178 20.59 -24.32 3.33
CA ARG A 178 19.67 -25.12 4.15
C ARG A 178 20.40 -26.28 4.83
N GLU A 179 21.19 -27.06 4.09
CA GLU A 179 21.96 -28.17 4.67
C GLU A 179 23.04 -27.68 5.65
N ALA A 180 23.68 -26.54 5.37
CA ALA A 180 24.59 -25.92 6.33
C ALA A 180 23.89 -25.52 7.64
N ALA A 181 22.64 -25.05 7.59
CA ALA A 181 21.85 -24.74 8.79
C ALA A 181 21.47 -26.02 9.56
N LYS A 182 21.05 -27.06 8.84
CA LYS A 182 20.69 -28.36 9.41
C LYS A 182 21.85 -29.00 10.18
N ARG A 183 23.08 -28.94 9.63
CA ARG A 183 24.30 -29.40 10.33
C ARG A 183 24.59 -28.67 11.64
N ARG A 184 24.04 -27.47 11.83
CA ARG A 184 24.13 -26.70 13.09
C ARG A 184 22.90 -26.87 13.99
N GLY A 185 22.03 -27.84 13.72
CA GLY A 185 20.80 -28.06 14.48
C GLY A 185 19.74 -26.98 14.27
N LYS A 186 19.77 -26.24 13.16
CA LYS A 186 18.80 -25.17 12.85
C LYS A 186 17.96 -25.49 11.61
N LEU A 187 16.72 -25.02 11.59
CA LEU A 187 15.88 -25.02 10.39
C LEU A 187 16.06 -23.70 9.63
N ARG A 188 16.06 -23.78 8.30
CA ARG A 188 16.11 -22.59 7.43
C ARG A 188 15.06 -22.73 6.33
N GLY A 189 14.25 -21.69 6.17
CA GLY A 189 13.32 -21.51 5.05
C GLY A 189 13.77 -20.38 4.14
N ILE A 190 13.25 -20.38 2.92
CA ILE A 190 13.28 -19.26 1.99
C ILE A 190 11.85 -19.08 1.49
N GLY A 191 11.44 -17.82 1.31
CA GLY A 191 10.11 -17.48 0.81
C GLY A 191 10.24 -16.39 -0.23
N VAL A 192 9.36 -16.44 -1.22
CA VAL A 192 9.21 -15.41 -2.24
C VAL A 192 7.74 -15.00 -2.26
N ALA A 193 7.50 -13.70 -2.35
CA ALA A 193 6.17 -13.15 -2.48
C ALA A 193 6.21 -12.07 -3.56
N ASN A 194 5.39 -12.22 -4.60
CA ASN A 194 5.14 -11.13 -5.53
C ASN A 194 3.93 -10.34 -5.05
N TYR A 195 3.91 -9.03 -5.30
CA TYR A 195 2.76 -8.23 -4.97
C TYR A 195 2.54 -7.09 -5.97
N ILE A 196 1.28 -6.70 -6.09
CA ILE A 196 0.86 -5.47 -6.75
C ILE A 196 0.18 -4.54 -5.74
N GLU A 197 0.34 -3.24 -5.91
CA GLU A 197 -0.25 -2.24 -5.03
C GLU A 197 -0.93 -1.13 -5.83
N ILE A 198 -2.04 -0.61 -5.30
CA ILE A 198 -2.80 0.47 -5.91
C ILE A 198 -2.65 1.72 -5.04
N THR A 199 -1.77 2.61 -5.49
CA THR A 199 -1.26 3.78 -4.76
C THR A 199 -2.00 5.09 -5.07
N THR A 200 -3.33 5.07 -5.17
CA THR A 200 -4.11 6.30 -5.48
C THR A 200 -4.88 6.83 -4.26
N GLY A 201 -5.62 5.97 -3.57
CA GLY A 201 -6.59 6.43 -2.57
C GLY A 201 -7.71 7.26 -3.20
N VAL A 202 -8.29 8.20 -2.47
CA VAL A 202 -9.23 9.19 -3.02
C VAL A 202 -8.42 10.25 -3.77
N PRO A 203 -8.68 10.57 -5.05
CA PRO A 203 -7.85 11.49 -5.84
C PRO A 203 -8.15 12.96 -5.53
N ARG A 204 -8.05 13.36 -4.26
CA ARG A 204 -8.19 14.74 -3.81
C ARG A 204 -6.86 15.21 -3.24
N GLU A 205 -6.15 16.07 -3.95
CA GLU A 205 -4.89 16.64 -3.47
C GLU A 205 -4.69 18.06 -3.98
N ARG A 206 -3.88 18.84 -3.26
CA ARG A 206 -3.52 20.21 -3.66
C ARG A 206 -2.03 20.44 -3.44
N ALA A 207 -1.41 21.11 -4.41
CA ALA A 207 -0.13 21.77 -4.27
C ALA A 207 -0.31 23.24 -4.68
N GLU A 208 0.46 24.11 -4.05
CA GLU A 208 0.61 25.50 -4.46
C GLU A 208 2.08 25.85 -4.34
N ILE A 209 2.63 26.39 -5.43
CA ILE A 209 4.00 26.83 -5.48
C ILE A 209 3.98 28.35 -5.67
N THR A 210 4.63 29.07 -4.76
CA THR A 210 4.77 30.52 -4.85
C THR A 210 6.24 30.87 -4.91
N VAL A 211 6.66 31.53 -5.99
CA VAL A 211 8.00 32.14 -6.08
C VAL A 211 7.95 33.47 -5.33
N LEU A 212 8.72 33.56 -4.26
CA LEU A 212 8.83 34.74 -3.41
C LEU A 212 10.02 35.62 -3.87
N PRO A 213 10.11 36.87 -3.39
CA PRO A 213 11.31 37.67 -3.54
C PRO A 213 12.59 36.95 -3.03
N GLU A 214 13.75 37.48 -3.42
CA GLU A 214 15.07 36.91 -3.06
C GLU A 214 15.32 35.45 -3.49
N GLY A 215 14.51 34.90 -4.41
CA GLY A 215 14.70 33.55 -4.96
C GLY A 215 14.24 32.42 -4.04
N ARG A 216 13.39 32.73 -3.05
CA ARG A 216 12.72 31.76 -2.17
C ARG A 216 11.51 31.16 -2.88
N VAL A 217 11.22 29.88 -2.62
CA VAL A 217 10.05 29.20 -3.19
C VAL A 217 9.25 28.55 -2.07
N GLU A 218 7.99 28.93 -1.93
CA GLU A 218 7.09 28.28 -0.99
C GLU A 218 6.34 27.14 -1.67
N LEU A 219 6.39 25.94 -1.08
CA LEU A 219 5.67 24.75 -1.52
C LEU A 219 4.63 24.36 -0.47
N VAL A 220 3.37 24.72 -0.71
CA VAL A 220 2.24 24.32 0.12
C VAL A 220 1.68 22.98 -0.35
N MET A 221 1.57 22.00 0.55
CA MET A 221 1.07 20.66 0.23
C MET A 221 -0.10 20.23 1.11
N GLY A 222 -1.13 19.65 0.49
CA GLY A 222 -2.28 19.04 1.17
C GLY A 222 -2.03 17.67 1.80
N THR A 223 -0.88 17.06 1.52
CA THR A 223 -0.42 15.83 2.17
C THR A 223 0.21 16.15 3.54
N MET A 224 0.29 15.16 4.43
CA MET A 224 0.86 15.36 5.77
C MET A 224 1.94 14.33 6.10
N ALA A 225 3.12 14.83 6.47
CA ALA A 225 4.21 13.97 6.92
C ALA A 225 3.95 13.41 8.34
N SER A 226 4.22 12.13 8.51
CA SER A 226 4.32 11.43 9.80
C SER A 226 5.57 10.55 9.86
N GLY A 227 6.63 10.94 9.12
CA GLY A 227 7.94 10.28 9.10
C GLY A 227 8.45 9.83 7.73
N GLN A 228 7.73 10.11 6.65
CA GLN A 228 8.08 9.66 5.30
C GLN A 228 8.99 10.64 4.51
N GLY A 229 9.35 11.79 5.09
CA GLY A 229 10.28 12.75 4.47
C GLY A 229 9.71 13.56 3.30
N HIS A 230 8.46 14.00 3.39
CA HIS A 230 7.83 14.80 2.33
C HIS A 230 8.53 16.13 2.10
N GLU A 231 8.92 16.78 3.20
CA GLU A 231 9.66 18.02 3.24
C GLU A 231 10.96 17.95 2.44
N THR A 232 11.56 16.76 2.35
CA THR A 232 12.75 16.52 1.52
C THR A 232 12.36 16.12 0.11
N SER A 233 11.59 15.05 -0.05
CA SER A 233 11.39 14.47 -1.38
C SER A 233 10.57 15.35 -2.31
N PHE A 234 9.64 16.17 -1.79
CA PHE A 234 8.90 17.09 -2.65
C PHE A 234 9.71 18.34 -3.00
N ALA A 235 10.55 18.83 -2.09
CA ALA A 235 11.49 19.90 -2.41
C ALA A 235 12.48 19.45 -3.49
N GLN A 236 12.93 18.18 -3.50
CA GLN A 236 13.77 17.64 -4.58
C GLN A 236 13.09 17.73 -5.96
N LEU A 237 11.77 17.48 -6.04
CA LEU A 237 11.03 17.65 -7.30
C LEU A 237 11.07 19.11 -7.78
N VAL A 238 10.81 20.06 -6.86
CA VAL A 238 10.83 21.49 -7.18
C VAL A 238 12.24 21.95 -7.57
N THR A 239 13.28 21.49 -6.88
CA THR A 239 14.68 21.75 -7.24
C THR A 239 14.98 21.27 -8.65
N GLU A 240 14.60 20.04 -9.00
CA GLU A 240 14.89 19.45 -10.30
C GLU A 240 14.10 20.14 -11.43
N TRP A 241 12.84 20.49 -11.18
CA TRP A 241 11.95 21.02 -12.22
C TRP A 241 12.01 22.54 -12.39
N LEU A 242 12.21 23.31 -11.32
CA LEU A 242 12.41 24.77 -11.39
C LEU A 242 13.88 25.20 -11.45
N GLY A 243 14.82 24.29 -11.17
CA GLY A 243 16.25 24.61 -11.16
C GLY A 243 16.69 25.52 -10.01
N VAL A 244 15.93 25.57 -8.92
CA VAL A 244 16.24 26.38 -7.73
C VAL A 244 17.04 25.60 -6.68
N PRO A 245 17.89 26.25 -5.87
CA PRO A 245 18.59 25.58 -4.77
C PRO A 245 17.62 24.90 -3.82
N PHE A 246 17.95 23.70 -3.35
CA PHE A 246 17.12 22.96 -2.40
C PHE A 246 16.80 23.76 -1.13
N ASP A 247 17.80 24.46 -0.59
CA ASP A 247 17.69 25.26 0.63
C ASP A 247 16.86 26.55 0.45
N SER A 248 16.44 26.90 -0.78
CA SER A 248 15.55 28.03 -1.03
C SER A 248 14.07 27.67 -0.95
N ILE A 249 13.74 26.39 -0.73
CA ILE A 249 12.36 25.88 -0.72
C ILE A 249 11.82 25.78 0.70
N ASP A 250 10.73 26.52 0.97
CA ASP A 250 9.96 26.44 2.21
C ASP A 250 8.80 25.45 2.04
N TYR A 251 8.91 24.27 2.66
CA TYR A 251 7.81 23.31 2.71
C TYR A 251 6.76 23.72 3.74
N VAL A 252 5.52 23.92 3.29
CA VAL A 252 4.39 24.31 4.13
C VAL A 252 3.33 23.21 4.12
N ALA A 253 3.12 22.62 5.29
CA ALA A 253 2.06 21.64 5.54
C ALA A 253 1.52 21.80 6.97
N HIS A 254 0.53 20.99 7.35
CA HIS A 254 0.02 20.87 8.73
C HIS A 254 -0.75 22.06 9.31
N ASP A 255 -0.84 23.20 8.61
CA ASP A 255 -1.66 24.35 9.01
C ASP A 255 -2.81 24.57 8.03
N THR A 256 -4.04 24.27 8.45
CA THR A 256 -5.23 24.41 7.59
C THR A 256 -5.60 25.86 7.27
N ALA A 257 -5.01 26.85 7.96
CA ALA A 257 -5.16 28.26 7.56
C ALA A 257 -4.38 28.56 6.26
N ARG A 258 -3.30 27.81 6.00
CA ARG A 258 -2.46 27.91 4.79
C ARG A 258 -2.79 26.81 3.78
N VAL A 259 -2.99 25.59 4.26
CA VAL A 259 -3.36 24.40 3.51
C VAL A 259 -4.88 24.30 3.43
N ALA A 260 -5.49 25.04 2.51
CA ALA A 260 -6.96 25.12 2.40
C ALA A 260 -7.63 23.82 1.90
N ALA A 261 -6.88 22.91 1.28
CA ALA A 261 -7.41 21.61 0.85
C ALA A 261 -6.30 20.56 0.76
N GLY A 262 -6.67 19.29 0.91
CA GLY A 262 -5.77 18.15 0.78
C GLY A 262 -6.48 16.85 1.09
N GLY A 263 -5.95 15.73 0.60
CA GLY A 263 -6.45 14.40 0.94
C GLY A 263 -5.69 13.74 2.09
N GLY A 264 -4.62 14.39 2.57
CA GLY A 264 -3.72 13.82 3.56
C GLY A 264 -2.93 12.62 3.03
N SER A 265 -2.19 11.98 3.94
CA SER A 265 -1.26 10.91 3.60
C SER A 265 -1.78 9.55 4.02
N HIS A 266 -2.07 8.71 3.01
CA HIS A 266 -2.52 7.33 3.18
C HIS A 266 -2.35 6.55 1.87
N SER A 267 -2.58 5.24 1.87
CA SER A 267 -2.60 4.39 0.66
C SER A 267 -1.37 4.48 -0.26
N GLY A 268 -0.20 4.88 0.26
CA GLY A 268 1.00 5.08 -0.57
C GLY A 268 0.85 6.18 -1.65
N ARG A 269 -0.12 7.08 -1.51
CA ARG A 269 -0.52 8.02 -2.57
C ARG A 269 0.34 9.26 -2.70
N SER A 270 1.06 9.63 -1.63
CA SER A 270 1.59 10.98 -1.48
C SER A 270 2.59 11.35 -2.57
N MET A 271 3.61 10.52 -2.84
CA MET A 271 4.58 10.81 -3.91
C MET A 271 3.93 10.77 -5.30
N LYS A 272 3.07 9.78 -5.58
CA LYS A 272 2.37 9.68 -6.87
C LYS A 272 1.59 10.96 -7.17
N LEU A 273 0.79 11.42 -6.22
CA LEU A 273 -0.03 12.61 -6.42
C LEU A 273 0.78 13.89 -6.38
N ALA A 274 1.76 14.00 -5.46
CA ALA A 274 2.65 15.14 -5.38
C ALA A 274 3.41 15.33 -6.69
N ALA A 275 4.01 14.28 -7.26
CA ALA A 275 4.72 14.37 -8.53
C ALA A 275 3.82 14.91 -9.66
N THR A 276 2.56 14.47 -9.74
CA THR A 276 1.62 14.98 -10.75
C THR A 276 1.30 16.45 -10.54
N ILE A 277 0.86 16.85 -9.35
CA ILE A 277 0.34 18.20 -9.11
C ILE A 277 1.44 19.25 -8.94
N VAL A 278 2.60 18.87 -8.40
CA VAL A 278 3.79 19.74 -8.31
C VAL A 278 4.36 19.94 -9.71
N GLY A 279 4.37 18.90 -10.55
CA GLY A 279 4.78 19.01 -11.95
C GLY A 279 3.89 20.00 -12.71
N GLN A 280 2.57 19.83 -12.61
CA GLN A 280 1.61 20.77 -13.20
C GLN A 280 1.79 22.21 -12.70
N ALA A 281 1.95 22.41 -11.40
CA ALA A 281 2.18 23.75 -10.83
C ALA A 281 3.51 24.36 -11.30
N THR A 282 4.54 23.52 -11.49
CA THR A 282 5.84 23.94 -12.03
C THR A 282 5.71 24.37 -13.48
N ASP A 283 5.04 23.58 -14.32
CA ASP A 283 4.78 23.92 -15.73
C ASP A 283 4.02 25.24 -15.85
N ASP A 284 3.02 25.47 -14.99
CA ASP A 284 2.23 26.71 -14.94
C ASP A 284 3.08 27.93 -14.55
N ILE A 285 4.08 27.77 -13.68
CA ILE A 285 5.03 28.84 -13.32
C ILE A 285 5.93 29.16 -14.50
N ILE A 286 6.55 28.14 -15.11
CA ILE A 286 7.47 28.31 -16.25
C ILE A 286 6.74 28.99 -17.42
N ALA A 287 5.47 28.62 -17.66
CA ALA A 287 4.66 29.23 -18.71
C ALA A 287 4.36 30.73 -18.48
N LYS A 288 4.39 31.21 -17.23
CA LYS A 288 4.16 32.62 -16.88
C LYS A 288 5.39 33.51 -17.07
N GLY A 289 6.60 32.92 -17.06
CA GLY A 289 7.87 33.64 -17.11
C GLY A 289 8.47 33.84 -15.72
#